data_AF-A0A2E8SWG8-F1
#
_entry.id   AF-A0A2E8SWG8-F1
#
_cell.length_a   1.000
_cell.length_b   1.000
_cell.length_c   1.000
_cell.angle_alpha   90.00
_cell.angle_beta   90.00
_cell.angle_gamma   90.00
#
_symmetry.space_group_name_H-M   'P 1'
#
loop_
_entity.id
_entity.type
_entity.pdbx_description
1 polymer ?
#
loop_
_entity_poly.entity_id
_entity_poly.type
_entity_poly.pdbx_seq_one_letter_code
_entity_poly.pdbx_strand_id
1 'polypeptide(L)'
;MDHNPDRLCVWPGYFDMKQSRRSGRRVPKDASVLKPNLEGLFRAARGVGLKKIKREEHISHPRRPHGREGRLWVSASGAKETIGAGSKEELLQLIGGQWRQMQRNERQEAVQQVAKGPKAGDRRARSQRKNTQQRSSFKKRSSFKKR
;
A
#
# COMPACT_ATOMS: atom_id res chain seq x y z
N MET A 1 31.99 -1.35 6.05
CA MET A 1 30.55 -1.27 6.40
C MET A 1 30.43 -0.27 7.53
N ASP A 2 30.24 1.01 7.21
CA ASP A 2 30.26 2.09 8.21
C ASP A 2 29.12 1.89 9.22
N HIS A 3 29.47 1.35 10.38
CA HIS A 3 28.58 1.22 11.53
C HIS A 3 28.31 2.61 12.08
N ASN A 4 27.36 3.31 11.47
CA ASN A 4 26.78 4.51 12.04
C ASN A 4 25.63 4.05 12.95
N PRO A 5 25.79 4.06 14.29
CA PRO A 5 24.74 3.62 15.22
C PRO A 5 23.48 4.47 15.09
N ASP A 6 23.62 5.70 14.60
CA ASP A 6 22.50 6.60 14.33
C ASP A 6 21.67 6.19 13.11
N ARG A 7 22.17 5.35 12.21
CA ARG A 7 21.43 4.95 11.01
C ARG A 7 20.63 3.68 11.27
N LEU A 8 19.32 3.81 11.30
CA LEU A 8 18.36 2.71 11.36
C LEU A 8 18.00 2.22 9.97
N CYS A 9 18.23 0.93 9.76
CA CYS A 9 17.79 0.22 8.57
C CYS A 9 16.34 -0.26 8.73
N VAL A 10 15.48 0.17 7.79
CA VAL A 10 14.07 -0.17 7.69
C VAL A 10 13.81 -0.85 6.34
N TRP A 11 13.12 -1.98 6.35
CA TRP A 11 12.75 -2.73 5.15
C TRP A 11 11.24 -2.74 4.97
N PRO A 12 10.72 -2.67 3.73
CA PRO A 12 9.29 -2.80 3.46
C PRO A 12 8.69 -4.08 4.05
N GLY A 13 9.38 -5.23 3.94
CA GLY A 13 8.93 -6.50 4.49
C GLY A 13 8.77 -6.55 6.01
N TYR A 14 9.24 -5.54 6.77
CA TYR A 14 8.92 -5.43 8.20
C TYR A 14 7.44 -5.13 8.44
N PHE A 15 6.78 -4.51 7.47
CA PHE A 15 5.37 -4.09 7.51
C PHE A 15 4.42 -5.07 6.82
N ASP A 16 4.94 -6.16 6.25
CA ASP A 16 4.12 -7.10 5.48
C ASP A 16 3.11 -7.82 6.38
N MET A 17 1.82 -7.54 6.18
CA MET A 17 0.73 -8.18 6.91
C MET A 17 0.66 -9.69 6.66
N LYS A 18 1.07 -10.16 5.47
CA LYS A 18 1.01 -11.58 5.09
C LYS A 18 2.10 -12.40 5.77
N GLN A 19 3.23 -11.80 6.09
CA GLN A 19 4.33 -12.48 6.76
C GLN A 19 4.09 -12.56 8.27
N SER A 20 4.45 -13.69 8.89
CA SER A 20 4.44 -13.83 10.35
C SER A 20 5.60 -13.05 11.01
N ARG A 21 5.57 -12.86 12.34
CA ARG A 21 6.70 -12.24 13.07
C ARG A 21 7.99 -13.08 12.96
N ARG A 22 7.85 -14.42 12.93
CA ARG A 22 8.96 -15.36 12.70
C ARG A 22 9.55 -15.19 11.30
N SER A 23 8.71 -14.94 10.30
CA SER A 23 9.10 -14.77 8.89
C SER A 23 9.72 -13.40 8.58
N GLY A 24 9.63 -12.41 9.49
CA GLY A 24 10.30 -11.12 9.33
C GLY A 24 9.44 -9.89 9.62
N ARG A 25 8.13 -10.03 9.85
CA ARG A 25 7.30 -8.89 10.27
C ARG A 25 7.76 -8.37 11.63
N ARG A 26 7.91 -7.04 11.77
CA ARG A 26 8.37 -6.38 13.01
C ARG A 26 7.29 -5.54 13.67
N VAL A 27 6.20 -5.23 12.98
CA VAL A 27 5.09 -4.45 13.51
C VAL A 27 3.88 -5.33 13.88
N PRO A 28 3.02 -4.90 14.81
CA PRO A 28 1.73 -5.54 15.07
C PRO A 28 0.86 -5.52 13.81
N LYS A 29 -0.17 -6.38 13.76
CA LYS A 29 -1.07 -6.44 12.61
C LYS A 29 -1.74 -5.10 12.33
N ASP A 30 -1.98 -4.30 13.38
CA ASP A 30 -2.65 -3.02 13.24
C ASP A 30 -1.84 -1.94 12.54
N ALA A 31 -0.52 -2.02 12.61
CA ALA A 31 0.42 -1.16 11.92
C ALA A 31 1.04 -1.83 10.68
N SER A 32 0.49 -2.98 10.25
CA SER A 32 0.95 -3.69 9.05
C SER A 32 0.13 -3.33 7.82
N VAL A 33 0.73 -3.48 6.64
CA VAL A 33 0.17 -3.07 5.36
C VAL A 33 0.13 -4.27 4.40
N LEU A 34 -0.90 -4.29 3.54
CA LEU A 34 -1.01 -5.27 2.47
C LEU A 34 -0.12 -4.85 1.30
N LYS A 35 0.82 -5.72 0.89
CA LYS A 35 1.81 -5.44 -0.17
C LYS A 35 2.66 -4.18 0.11
N PRO A 36 3.60 -4.25 1.06
CA PRO A 36 4.46 -3.11 1.36
C PRO A 36 5.42 -2.81 0.20
N ASN A 37 5.45 -1.55 -0.22
CA ASN A 37 6.33 -1.03 -1.28
C ASN A 37 7.30 0.00 -0.71
N LEU A 38 8.50 0.12 -1.28
CA LEU A 38 9.50 1.10 -0.84
C LEU A 38 9.01 2.56 -0.96
N GLU A 39 8.28 2.87 -2.02
CA GLU A 39 7.73 4.21 -2.23
C GLU A 39 6.69 4.57 -1.16
N GLY A 40 5.76 3.64 -0.88
CA GLY A 40 4.76 3.82 0.18
C GLY A 40 5.41 4.00 1.55
N LEU A 41 6.45 3.21 1.84
CA LEU A 41 7.24 3.35 3.05
C LEU A 41 7.89 4.74 3.15
N PHE A 42 8.48 5.24 2.06
CA PHE A 42 9.10 6.57 2.01
C PHE A 42 8.07 7.69 2.23
N ARG A 43 6.91 7.60 1.57
CA ARG A 43 5.81 8.57 1.72
C ARG A 43 5.27 8.57 3.16
N ALA A 44 5.06 7.40 3.74
CA ALA A 44 4.62 7.28 5.13
C ALA A 44 5.66 7.84 6.11
N ALA A 45 6.95 7.52 5.92
CA ALA A 45 8.03 8.07 6.73
C ALA A 45 8.08 9.60 6.67
N ARG A 46 7.90 10.20 5.48
CA ARG A 46 7.75 11.65 5.32
C ARG A 46 6.49 12.20 5.99
N GLY A 47 5.37 11.49 5.88
CA GLY A 47 4.10 11.87 6.50
C GLY A 47 4.14 11.88 8.03
N VAL A 48 4.99 11.05 8.64
CA VAL A 48 5.27 11.09 10.10
C VAL A 48 6.20 12.25 10.48
N GLY A 49 6.88 12.88 9.50
CA GLY A 49 7.77 14.02 9.73
C GLY A 49 9.27 13.69 9.70
N LEU A 50 9.66 12.49 9.29
CA LEU A 50 11.09 12.15 9.17
C LEU A 50 11.76 12.94 8.05
N LYS A 51 12.72 13.80 8.42
CA LYS A 51 13.46 14.66 7.47
C LYS A 51 14.68 13.96 6.88
N LYS A 52 15.47 13.28 7.70
CA LYS A 52 16.74 12.62 7.32
C LYS A 52 16.50 11.16 6.93
N ILE A 53 16.05 10.95 5.69
CA ILE A 53 15.80 9.62 5.12
C ILE A 53 16.56 9.42 3.81
N LYS A 54 17.19 8.26 3.62
CA LYS A 54 17.85 7.88 2.38
C LYS A 54 17.22 6.60 1.83
N ARG A 55 16.80 6.66 0.57
CA ARG A 55 16.23 5.53 -0.16
C ARG A 55 17.33 4.78 -0.92
N GLU A 56 17.32 3.47 -0.84
CA GLU A 56 18.18 2.60 -1.64
C GLU A 56 17.31 1.55 -2.35
N GLU A 57 17.16 1.72 -3.66
CA GLU A 57 16.38 0.83 -4.52
C GLU A 57 17.22 -0.40 -4.92
N HIS A 58 16.56 -1.47 -5.37
CA HIS A 58 17.19 -2.72 -5.83
C HIS A 58 18.01 -3.52 -4.80
N ILE A 59 18.02 -3.12 -3.53
CA ILE A 59 18.65 -3.89 -2.45
C ILE A 59 17.68 -4.96 -1.94
N SER A 60 18.16 -6.19 -1.82
CA SER A 60 17.44 -7.29 -1.19
C SER A 60 17.79 -7.45 0.28
N HIS A 61 16.80 -7.85 1.08
CA HIS A 61 17.04 -8.24 2.47
C HIS A 61 17.91 -9.51 2.50
N PRO A 62 18.91 -9.66 3.39
CA PRO A 62 19.79 -10.84 3.42
C PRO A 62 19.05 -12.18 3.53
N ARG A 63 17.97 -12.22 4.33
CA ARG A 63 17.09 -13.40 4.47
C ARG A 63 16.11 -13.61 3.30
N ARG A 64 16.03 -12.67 2.35
CA ARG A 64 15.13 -12.69 1.18
C ARG A 64 15.84 -12.13 -0.07
N PRO A 65 16.85 -12.85 -0.59
CA PRO A 65 17.71 -12.34 -1.67
C PRO A 65 16.96 -12.06 -2.98
N HIS A 66 15.86 -12.76 -3.25
CA HIS A 66 15.07 -12.57 -4.48
C HIS A 66 14.08 -11.39 -4.41
N GLY A 67 13.86 -10.81 -3.23
CA GLY A 67 12.77 -9.86 -3.01
C GLY A 67 12.96 -8.49 -3.68
N ARG A 68 14.21 -8.02 -3.83
CA ARG A 68 14.56 -6.70 -4.39
C ARG A 68 13.64 -5.57 -3.91
N GLU A 69 13.24 -5.66 -2.64
CA GLU A 69 12.23 -4.80 -2.03
C GLU A 69 12.75 -3.37 -1.78
N GLY A 70 14.08 -3.20 -1.78
CA GLY A 70 14.74 -1.95 -1.45
C GLY A 70 14.77 -1.69 0.06
N ARG A 71 15.60 -0.72 0.45
CA ARG A 71 15.87 -0.37 1.85
C ARG A 71 15.68 1.12 2.08
N LEU A 72 15.20 1.47 3.27
CA LEU A 72 15.17 2.83 3.76
C LEU A 72 16.11 2.99 4.95
N TRP A 73 17.00 3.98 4.89
CA TRP A 73 17.78 4.44 6.03
C TRP A 73 17.09 5.62 6.70
N VAL A 74 17.00 5.57 8.01
CA VAL A 74 16.40 6.61 8.86
C VAL A 74 17.41 6.97 9.95
N SER A 75 17.57 8.25 10.27
CA SER A 75 18.38 8.69 11.42
C SER A 75 17.60 8.51 12.73
N ALA A 76 18.18 7.82 13.71
CA ALA A 76 17.61 7.56 15.03
C ALA A 76 17.48 8.85 15.85
N SER A 77 18.55 9.65 15.90
CA SER A 77 18.55 10.98 16.53
C SER A 77 17.52 11.89 15.92
N GLY A 78 17.44 11.96 14.58
CA GLY A 78 16.42 12.74 13.88
C GLY A 78 15.00 12.25 14.14
N ALA A 79 14.79 10.94 14.28
CA ALA A 79 13.50 10.38 14.66
C ALA A 79 13.11 10.75 16.10
N LYS A 80 14.06 10.65 17.04
CA LYS A 80 13.84 11.02 18.45
C LYS A 80 13.50 12.49 18.60
N GLU A 81 14.22 13.37 17.89
CA GLU A 81 13.98 14.82 17.93
C GLU A 81 12.64 15.21 17.31
N THR A 82 12.28 14.63 16.17
CA THR A 82 11.10 15.07 15.42
C THR A 82 9.80 14.41 15.91
N ILE A 83 9.88 13.15 16.36
CA ILE A 83 8.71 12.30 16.66
C ILE A 83 8.63 12.00 18.16
N GLY A 84 9.73 12.13 18.90
CA GLY A 84 9.81 11.68 20.29
C GLY A 84 9.96 10.16 20.42
N ALA A 85 10.03 9.42 19.31
CA ALA A 85 10.12 7.96 19.34
C ALA A 85 11.47 7.54 19.96
N GLY A 86 11.40 6.96 21.16
CA GLY A 86 12.58 6.55 21.91
C GLY A 86 13.14 5.20 21.43
N SER A 87 12.32 4.42 20.71
CA SER A 87 12.66 3.06 20.29
C SER A 87 12.43 2.83 18.79
N LYS A 88 13.19 1.88 18.25
CA LYS A 88 13.02 1.44 16.85
C LYS A 88 11.62 0.86 16.60
N GLU A 89 11.08 0.13 17.57
CA GLU A 89 9.75 -0.50 17.40
C GLU A 89 8.64 0.54 17.37
N GLU A 90 8.68 1.54 18.25
CA GLU A 90 7.74 2.67 18.25
C GLU A 90 7.79 3.43 16.92
N LEU A 91 8.99 3.74 16.43
CA LEU A 91 9.17 4.36 15.12
C LEU A 91 8.52 3.54 13.99
N LEU A 92 8.74 2.22 14.00
CA LEU A 92 8.12 1.34 13.02
C LEU A 92 6.59 1.33 13.17
N GLN A 93 6.06 1.28 14.40
CA GLN A 93 4.62 1.32 14.62
C GLN A 93 3.98 2.62 14.12
N LEU A 94 4.62 3.77 14.36
CA LEU A 94 4.14 5.08 13.89
C LEU A 94 4.12 5.16 12.36
N ILE A 95 5.21 4.76 11.70
CA ILE A 95 5.27 4.70 10.23
C ILE A 95 4.20 3.76 9.69
N GLY A 96 4.03 2.59 10.31
CA GLY A 96 3.06 1.58 9.89
C GLY A 96 1.61 2.05 10.05
N GLY A 97 1.31 2.73 11.16
CA GLY A 97 0.01 3.35 11.42
C GLY A 97 -0.32 4.43 10.38
N GLN A 98 0.62 5.35 10.12
CA GLN A 98 0.46 6.39 9.11
C GLN A 98 0.25 5.80 7.71
N TRP A 99 1.06 4.79 7.35
CA TRP A 99 0.94 4.13 6.06
C TRP A 99 -0.42 3.45 5.88
N ARG A 100 -0.92 2.78 6.91
CA ARG A 100 -2.24 2.15 6.87
C ARG A 100 -3.35 3.20 6.74
N GLN A 101 -3.22 4.34 7.41
CA GLN A 101 -4.17 5.44 7.27
C GLN A 101 -4.18 6.00 5.84
N MET A 102 -3.01 6.18 5.22
CA MET A 102 -2.91 6.59 3.82
C MET A 102 -3.64 5.62 2.88
N GLN A 103 -3.40 4.31 3.01
CA GLN A 103 -4.07 3.29 2.20
C GLN A 103 -5.59 3.24 2.43
N ARG A 104 -6.03 3.50 3.67
CA ARG A 104 -7.47 3.58 4.00
C ARG A 104 -8.10 4.80 3.35
N ASN A 105 -7.45 5.96 3.42
CA ASN A 105 -7.91 7.20 2.81
C ASN A 105 -8.00 7.04 1.29
N GLU A 106 -6.96 6.52 0.63
CA GLU A 106 -6.95 6.27 -0.82
C GLU A 106 -8.11 5.34 -1.25
N ARG A 107 -8.38 4.29 -0.46
CA ARG A 107 -9.51 3.40 -0.73
C ARG A 107 -10.86 4.08 -0.54
N GLN A 108 -11.02 4.89 0.52
CA GLN A 108 -12.25 5.63 0.77
C GLN A 108 -12.50 6.68 -0.30
N GLU A 109 -11.46 7.41 -0.71
CA GLU A 109 -11.52 8.36 -1.82
C GLU A 109 -11.92 7.65 -3.12
N ALA A 110 -11.32 6.50 -3.44
CA ALA A 110 -11.71 5.72 -4.61
C ALA A 110 -13.19 5.30 -4.57
N VAL A 111 -13.69 4.83 -3.42
CA VAL A 111 -15.10 4.49 -3.23
C VAL A 111 -15.99 5.72 -3.40
N GLN A 112 -15.60 6.86 -2.85
CA GLN A 112 -16.33 8.12 -3.01
C GLN A 112 -16.34 8.60 -4.46
N GLN A 113 -15.25 8.47 -5.21
CA GLN A 113 -15.19 8.84 -6.63
C GLN A 113 -16.08 7.92 -7.48
N VAL A 114 -16.08 6.61 -7.20
CA VAL A 114 -17.00 5.66 -7.85
C VAL A 114 -18.45 6.01 -7.54
N ALA A 115 -18.76 6.39 -6.29
CA ALA A 115 -20.10 6.80 -5.87
C ALA A 115 -20.55 8.14 -6.50
N LYS A 116 -19.65 9.13 -6.62
CA LYS A 116 -19.91 10.42 -7.28
C LYS A 116 -20.23 10.28 -8.77
N GLY A 117 -19.79 9.18 -9.40
CA GLY A 117 -20.03 8.92 -10.81
C GLY A 117 -19.27 9.86 -11.74
N PRO A 118 -19.44 9.73 -13.07
CA PRO A 118 -18.76 10.58 -14.04
C PRO A 118 -19.18 12.04 -13.88
N LYS A 119 -18.21 12.96 -14.05
CA LYS A 119 -18.45 14.41 -13.93
C LYS A 119 -19.58 14.88 -14.85
N ALA A 120 -20.37 15.84 -14.37
CA ALA A 120 -21.44 16.45 -15.16
C ALA A 120 -20.86 17.06 -16.45
N GLY A 121 -21.19 16.46 -17.61
CA GLY A 121 -20.66 16.87 -18.92
C GLY A 121 -20.01 15.73 -19.72
N ASP A 122 -19.58 14.63 -19.07
CA ASP A 122 -18.96 13.50 -19.75
C ASP A 122 -19.99 12.58 -20.44
N ARG A 123 -20.53 13.04 -21.58
CA ARG A 123 -21.51 12.28 -22.39
C ARG A 123 -20.96 10.93 -22.87
N ARG A 124 -19.65 10.83 -23.12
CA ARG A 124 -18.97 9.59 -23.58
C ARG A 124 -18.86 8.52 -22.49
N ALA A 125 -18.59 8.90 -21.24
CA ALA A 125 -18.52 7.94 -20.12
C ALA A 125 -19.93 7.44 -19.73
N ARG A 126 -20.96 8.29 -19.90
CA ARG A 126 -22.35 7.94 -19.61
C ARG A 126 -22.96 7.00 -20.67
N SER A 127 -22.57 7.11 -21.94
CA SER A 127 -23.10 6.25 -23.03
C SER A 127 -22.57 4.81 -22.97
N GLN A 128 -21.33 4.59 -22.50
CA GLN A 128 -20.73 3.26 -22.35
C GLN A 128 -21.50 2.36 -21.36
N ARG A 129 -22.15 2.92 -20.33
CA ARG A 129 -22.95 2.14 -19.36
C ARG A 129 -24.32 1.70 -19.87
N LYS A 130 -24.83 2.26 -20.98
CA LYS A 130 -26.19 1.98 -21.47
C LYS A 130 -26.32 0.73 -22.37
N ASN A 131 -25.21 0.15 -22.85
CA ASN A 131 -25.27 -0.89 -23.89
C ASN A 131 -25.24 -2.35 -23.36
N THR A 132 -25.37 -2.59 -22.05
CA THR A 132 -25.27 -3.95 -21.47
C THR A 132 -26.63 -4.62 -21.21
N GLN A 133 -27.74 -4.07 -21.74
CA GLN A 133 -29.09 -4.64 -21.59
C GLN A 133 -29.70 -5.09 -22.93
N GLN A 134 -28.96 -5.77 -23.82
CA GLN A 134 -29.58 -6.43 -24.99
C GLN A 134 -28.86 -7.72 -25.42
N ARG A 135 -28.59 -8.68 -24.51
CA ARG A 135 -28.22 -10.05 -24.91
C ARG A 135 -28.68 -11.11 -23.91
N SER A 136 -29.99 -11.33 -23.79
CA SER A 136 -30.53 -12.59 -23.24
C SER A 136 -32.00 -12.82 -23.64
N SER A 137 -32.33 -12.73 -24.93
CA SER A 137 -33.54 -13.37 -25.46
C SER A 137 -33.14 -14.66 -26.19
N PHE A 138 -32.93 -15.71 -25.40
CA PHE A 138 -32.84 -17.09 -25.87
C PHE A 138 -34.13 -17.43 -26.64
N LYS A 139 -34.09 -17.34 -27.97
CA LYS A 139 -35.20 -17.71 -28.86
C LYS A 139 -35.51 -19.20 -28.67
N LYS A 140 -36.57 -19.52 -27.94
CA LYS A 140 -37.23 -20.85 -27.97
C LYS A 140 -37.67 -21.12 -29.42
N ARG A 141 -37.02 -22.08 -30.07
CA ARG A 141 -37.46 -22.61 -31.38
C ARG A 141 -38.76 -23.38 -31.13
N SER A 142 -39.88 -22.94 -31.70
CA SER A 142 -41.14 -23.68 -31.65
C SER A 142 -41.04 -24.91 -32.55
N SER A 143 -41.55 -26.03 -32.06
CA SER A 143 -41.58 -27.34 -32.68
C SER A 143 -42.45 -27.37 -33.94
N PHE A 144 -41.89 -27.89 -35.03
CA PHE A 144 -42.59 -28.19 -36.28
C PHE A 144 -43.53 -29.39 -36.07
N LYS A 145 -44.85 -29.20 -36.24
CA LYS A 145 -45.84 -30.29 -36.24
C LYS A 145 -46.11 -30.71 -37.69
N LYS A 146 -45.78 -31.97 -38.00
CA LYS A 146 -46.02 -32.64 -39.29
C LYS A 146 -47.52 -32.69 -39.62
N ARG A 147 -47.82 -32.60 -40.92
CA ARG A 147 -49.11 -32.94 -41.54
C ARG A 147 -49.42 -34.42 -41.33
#